data_AF-G8FV77-F1
#
_entry.id   AF-G8FV77-F1
#
_cell.length_a   1.000
_cell.length_b   1.000
_cell.length_c   1.000
_cell.angle_alpha   90.00
_cell.angle_beta   90.00
_cell.angle_gamma   90.00
#
_symmetry.space_group_name_H-M   'P 1'
#
loop_
_entity.id
_entity.type
_entity.pdbx_description
1 polymer ?
#
loop_
_entity_poly.entity_id
_entity_poly.type
_entity_poly.pdbx_seq_one_letter_code
_entity_poly.pdbx_strand_id
1 'polypeptide(L)'
;NVVRAAMGVENGGYLTNPSGEQTKIETVIKAAIEQGFYVIVDWHDHNAQNQIDQAIIFFSYIAKIYGKYKNLIYEPYNEPQNVDWPTVKSCHEKVVAAIRQYDKYNLIVLGTTT
;
A
#
# COMPACT_ATOMS: atom_id res chain seq x y z
N ASN A 1 -14.38 -1.43 -12.91
CA ASN A 1 -13.82 -2.74 -12.50
C ASN A 1 -12.49 -2.53 -11.79
N VAL A 2 -12.14 -3.39 -10.83
CA VAL A 2 -10.98 -3.23 -9.96
C VAL A 2 -10.33 -4.59 -9.66
N VAL A 3 -9.02 -4.62 -9.50
CA VAL A 3 -8.24 -5.75 -8.95
C VAL A 3 -7.53 -5.31 -7.68
N ARG A 4 -7.42 -6.18 -6.68
CA ARG A 4 -6.69 -5.92 -5.43
C ARG A 4 -5.41 -6.74 -5.40
N ALA A 5 -4.27 -6.06 -5.30
CA ALA A 5 -2.94 -6.65 -5.24
C ALA A 5 -2.50 -6.75 -3.78
N ALA A 6 -2.85 -7.85 -3.11
CA ALA A 6 -2.53 -8.10 -1.71
C ALA A 6 -1.05 -8.52 -1.55
N MET A 7 -0.20 -7.58 -1.14
CA MET A 7 1.22 -7.85 -0.89
C MET A 7 1.42 -8.35 0.53
N GLY A 8 1.69 -9.64 0.72
CA GLY A 8 2.09 -10.15 2.03
C GLY A 8 3.35 -9.44 2.54
N VAL A 9 3.37 -9.06 3.82
CA VAL A 9 4.46 -8.28 4.43
C VAL A 9 5.33 -9.15 5.32
N GLU A 10 4.71 -9.85 6.27
CA GLU A 10 5.34 -10.79 7.18
C GLU A 10 5.38 -12.21 6.59
N ASN A 11 5.90 -13.20 7.33
CA ASN A 11 5.82 -14.63 7.01
C ASN A 11 6.26 -15.04 5.59
N GLY A 12 7.43 -14.57 5.15
CA GLY A 12 7.93 -14.82 3.78
C GLY A 12 7.56 -13.73 2.77
N GLY A 13 6.84 -12.70 3.21
CA GLY A 13 6.45 -11.54 2.41
C GLY A 13 7.55 -10.49 2.21
N TYR A 14 7.12 -9.24 2.02
CA TYR A 14 7.95 -8.10 1.65
C TYR A 14 9.16 -7.89 2.58
N LEU A 15 9.03 -8.13 3.88
CA LEU A 15 10.15 -7.93 4.83
C LEU A 15 11.31 -8.90 4.56
N THR A 16 11.03 -10.09 4.05
CA THR A 16 12.03 -11.12 3.76
C THR A 16 12.39 -11.24 2.29
N ASN A 17 11.50 -10.79 1.40
CA ASN A 17 11.67 -10.84 -0.05
C ASN A 17 11.19 -9.54 -0.73
N PRO A 18 11.77 -8.38 -0.40
CA PRO A 18 11.24 -7.09 -0.83
C PRO A 18 11.21 -6.95 -2.35
N SER A 19 12.29 -7.37 -3.03
CA SER A 19 12.40 -7.28 -4.49
C SER A 19 11.38 -8.19 -5.20
N GLY A 20 11.21 -9.43 -4.72
CA GLY A 20 10.28 -10.38 -5.31
C GLY A 20 8.83 -9.97 -5.12
N GLU A 21 8.44 -9.56 -3.91
CA GLU A 21 7.07 -9.10 -3.65
C GLU A 21 6.77 -7.79 -4.39
N GLN A 22 7.70 -6.83 -4.42
CA GLN A 22 7.53 -5.61 -5.21
C GLN A 22 7.34 -5.90 -6.70
N THR A 23 8.12 -6.82 -7.27
CA THR A 23 8.01 -7.20 -8.69
C THR A 23 6.62 -7.76 -9.01
N LYS A 24 6.02 -8.55 -8.12
CA LYS A 24 4.65 -9.06 -8.30
C LYS A 24 3.65 -7.92 -8.31
N ILE A 25 3.75 -6.99 -7.36
CA ILE A 25 2.84 -5.84 -7.29
C ILE A 25 2.96 -4.95 -8.53
N GLU A 26 4.18 -4.65 -8.97
CA GLU A 26 4.38 -3.86 -10.18
C GLU A 26 3.83 -4.55 -11.43
N THR A 27 3.93 -5.88 -11.52
CA THR A 27 3.33 -6.66 -12.60
C THR A 27 1.82 -6.47 -12.63
N VAL A 28 1.14 -6.56 -11.48
CA VAL A 28 -0.32 -6.35 -11.39
C VAL A 28 -0.69 -4.90 -11.71
N ILE A 29 0.06 -3.91 -11.21
CA ILE A 29 -0.19 -2.49 -11.53
C ILE A 29 -0.10 -2.24 -13.03
N LYS A 30 0.96 -2.73 -13.69
CA LYS A 30 1.17 -2.55 -15.14
C LYS A 30 0.04 -3.19 -15.94
N ALA A 31 -0.33 -4.43 -15.62
CA ALA A 31 -1.43 -5.12 -16.28
C ALA A 31 -2.77 -4.39 -16.07
N ALA A 32 -3.06 -3.91 -14.85
CA ALA A 32 -4.29 -3.16 -14.58
C ALA A 32 -4.36 -1.86 -15.39
N ILE A 33 -3.25 -1.11 -15.47
CA ILE A 33 -3.17 0.11 -16.29
C ILE A 33 -3.41 -0.23 -17.77
N GLU A 34 -2.74 -1.24 -18.30
CA GLU A 34 -2.85 -1.67 -19.71
C GLU A 34 -4.29 -2.08 -20.07
N GLN A 35 -4.97 -2.78 -19.16
CA GLN A 35 -6.34 -3.25 -19.37
C GLN A 35 -7.40 -2.19 -19.01
N GLY A 36 -7.00 -1.02 -18.49
CA GLY A 36 -7.92 0.04 -18.07
C GLY A 36 -8.69 -0.23 -16.78
N PHE A 37 -8.18 -1.12 -15.91
CA PHE A 37 -8.75 -1.45 -14.60
C PHE A 37 -8.17 -0.54 -13.52
N TYR A 38 -8.94 -0.34 -12.44
CA TYR A 38 -8.37 0.17 -11.20
C TYR A 38 -7.57 -0.94 -10.50
N VAL A 39 -6.55 -0.54 -9.73
CA VAL A 39 -5.76 -1.45 -8.89
C VAL A 39 -5.65 -0.90 -7.48
N ILE A 40 -6.02 -1.72 -6.50
CA ILE A 40 -5.75 -1.46 -5.09
C ILE A 40 -4.39 -2.08 -4.76
N VAL A 41 -3.45 -1.25 -4.32
CA VAL A 41 -2.13 -1.67 -3.85
C VAL A 41 -2.19 -1.81 -2.34
N ASP A 42 -2.24 -3.07 -1.88
CA ASP A 42 -2.53 -3.44 -0.50
C ASP A 42 -1.28 -3.90 0.24
N TRP A 43 -0.95 -3.16 1.31
CA TRP A 43 0.03 -3.59 2.32
C TRP A 43 -0.66 -4.57 3.27
N HIS A 44 -0.56 -5.85 2.91
CA HIS A 44 -1.34 -6.93 3.50
C HIS A 44 -0.71 -7.42 4.80
N ASP A 45 -1.01 -6.69 5.87
CA ASP A 45 -0.42 -6.88 7.19
C ASP A 45 -1.45 -6.65 8.30
N HIS A 46 -1.27 -7.37 9.42
CA HIS A 46 -1.98 -7.16 10.67
C HIS A 46 -1.20 -6.25 11.64
N ASN A 47 0.10 -6.10 11.44
CA ASN A 47 1.05 -5.48 12.36
C ASN A 47 1.82 -4.30 11.73
N ALA A 48 1.23 -3.59 10.77
CA ALA A 48 1.93 -2.54 10.01
C ALA A 48 2.49 -1.41 10.88
N GLN A 49 1.95 -1.19 12.09
CA GLN A 49 2.50 -0.25 13.07
C GLN A 49 3.94 -0.56 13.48
N ASN A 50 4.37 -1.82 13.35
CA ASN A 50 5.73 -2.26 13.65
C ASN A 50 6.68 -2.08 12.45
N GLN A 51 6.16 -1.77 11.25
CA GLN A 51 6.90 -1.76 9.97
C GLN A 51 6.60 -0.51 9.14
N ILE A 52 6.31 0.60 9.82
CA ILE A 52 5.89 1.86 9.18
C ILE A 52 6.95 2.38 8.20
N ASP A 53 8.23 2.26 8.53
CA ASP A 53 9.31 2.78 7.68
C ASP A 53 9.37 2.04 6.34
N GLN A 54 9.16 0.73 6.36
CA GLN A 54 9.10 -0.10 5.16
C GLN A 54 7.85 0.22 4.32
N ALA A 55 6.70 0.44 4.97
CA ALA A 55 5.50 0.89 4.29
C ALA A 55 5.71 2.27 3.63
N ILE A 56 6.34 3.22 4.31
CA ILE A 56 6.70 4.54 3.77
C ILE A 56 7.60 4.40 2.54
N ILE A 57 8.65 3.58 2.62
CA ILE A 57 9.58 3.34 1.51
C ILE A 57 8.83 2.77 0.31
N PHE A 58 8.04 1.72 0.53
CA PHE A 58 7.27 1.04 -0.50
C PHE A 58 6.26 1.98 -1.18
N PHE A 59 5.42 2.66 -0.40
CA PHE A 59 4.40 3.54 -0.96
C PHE A 59 4.98 4.82 -1.58
N SER A 60 6.10 5.33 -1.08
CA SER A 60 6.83 6.42 -1.74
C SER A 60 7.30 6.02 -3.13
N TYR A 61 7.84 4.80 -3.25
CA TYR A 61 8.23 4.25 -4.54
C TYR A 61 7.03 4.12 -5.49
N ILE A 62 5.95 3.46 -5.06
CA ILE A 62 4.76 3.26 -5.90
C ILE A 62 4.14 4.61 -6.31
N ALA A 63 4.01 5.57 -5.38
CA ALA A 63 3.48 6.90 -5.68
C ALA A 63 4.36 7.68 -6.66
N LYS A 64 5.69 7.62 -6.49
CA LYS A 64 6.64 8.29 -7.39
C LYS A 64 6.60 7.75 -8.81
N ILE A 65 6.49 6.43 -8.97
CA ILE A 65 6.56 5.78 -10.30
C ILE A 65 5.17 5.73 -10.98
N TYR A 66 4.13 5.43 -10.22
CA TYR A 66 2.80 5.09 -10.73
C TYR A 66 1.69 6.08 -10.34
N GLY A 67 1.93 7.03 -9.43
CA GLY A 67 0.90 7.96 -8.96
C GLY A 67 0.33 8.90 -10.03
N LYS A 68 1.00 9.04 -11.18
CA LYS A 68 0.46 9.76 -12.34
C LYS A 68 -0.73 9.07 -13.01
N TYR A 69 -0.93 7.77 -12.76
CA TYR A 69 -2.04 7.02 -13.35
C TYR A 69 -3.24 7.03 -12.41
N LYS A 70 -4.40 7.44 -12.91
CA LYS A 70 -5.67 7.47 -12.17
C LYS A 70 -6.18 6.09 -11.72
N ASN A 71 -5.53 5.02 -12.18
CA ASN A 71 -5.89 3.64 -11.90
C ASN A 71 -5.55 3.24 -10.46
N LEU A 72 -4.60 3.93 -9.81
CA LEU A 72 -4.08 3.55 -8.50
C LEU A 72 -5.07 3.90 -7.38
N ILE A 73 -5.20 2.96 -6.45
CA ILE A 73 -5.81 3.14 -5.14
C ILE A 73 -4.81 2.56 -4.14
N TYR A 74 -4.49 3.30 -3.09
CA TYR A 74 -3.54 2.86 -2.06
C TYR A 74 -4.27 2.31 -0.84
N GLU A 75 -3.80 1.19 -0.29
CA GLU A 75 -4.33 0.60 0.95
C GLU A 75 -3.15 0.34 1.91
N PRO A 76 -2.83 1.31 2.80
CA PRO A 76 -1.60 1.29 3.61
C PRO A 76 -1.57 0.27 4.73
N TYR A 77 -2.73 -0.25 5.13
CA TYR A 77 -2.87 -1.16 6.25
C TYR A 77 -4.17 -1.95 6.07
N ASN A 78 -4.03 -3.21 5.67
CA ASN A 78 -5.15 -4.14 5.43
C ASN A 78 -6.07 -4.26 6.65
N GLU A 79 -5.55 -4.80 7.77
CA GLU A 79 -6.42 -5.22 8.87
C GLU A 79 -5.71 -5.07 10.22
N PRO A 80 -5.72 -3.86 10.82
CA PRO A 80 -5.21 -3.63 12.16
C PRO A 80 -5.93 -4.49 13.20
N GLN A 81 -5.18 -5.38 13.86
CA GLN A 81 -5.72 -6.29 14.89
C GLN A 81 -5.18 -5.95 16.27
N ASN A 82 -6.08 -5.76 17.24
CA ASN A 82 -5.72 -5.46 18.63
C ASN A 82 -4.85 -4.18 18.80
N VAL A 83 -5.03 -3.19 17.91
CA VAL A 83 -4.36 -1.89 17.94
C VAL A 83 -5.40 -0.79 18.14
N ASP A 84 -5.12 0.17 19.02
CA ASP A 84 -6.01 1.29 19.29
C ASP A 84 -6.04 2.29 18.11
N TRP A 85 -7.20 2.93 17.91
CA TRP A 85 -7.40 3.85 16.78
C TRP A 85 -6.37 5.00 16.71
N PRO A 86 -5.96 5.65 17.82
CA PRO A 86 -4.90 6.66 17.77
C PRO A 86 -3.59 6.16 17.14
N THR A 87 -3.17 4.94 17.45
CA THR A 87 -1.98 4.32 16.86
C THR A 87 -2.19 4.04 15.36
N VAL A 88 -3.33 3.43 14.99
CA VAL A 88 -3.67 3.16 13.58
C VAL A 88 -3.70 4.47 12.77
N LYS A 89 -4.33 5.52 13.30
CA LYS A 89 -4.40 6.84 12.68
C LYS A 89 -3.01 7.44 12.46
N SER A 90 -2.13 7.37 13.47
CA SER A 90 -0.75 7.87 13.36
C SER A 90 0.05 7.15 12.27
N CYS A 91 -0.14 5.83 12.12
CA CYS A 91 0.47 5.07 11.03
C CYS A 91 0.00 5.58 9.66
N HIS A 92 -1.32 5.73 9.50
CA HIS A 92 -1.93 6.23 8.26
C HIS A 92 -1.45 7.63 7.92
N GLU A 93 -1.41 8.56 8.87
CA GLU A 93 -0.95 9.94 8.63
C GLU A 93 0.47 9.98 8.06
N LYS A 94 1.38 9.15 8.58
CA LYS A 94 2.77 9.06 8.10
C LYS A 94 2.85 8.52 6.66
N VAL A 95 2.15 7.42 6.37
CA VAL A 95 2.18 6.80 5.03
C VAL A 95 1.44 7.68 4.00
N VAL A 96 0.31 8.28 4.37
CA VAL A 96 -0.42 9.25 3.55
C VAL A 96 0.45 10.44 3.22
N ALA A 97 1.18 11.00 4.20
CA ALA A 97 2.09 12.11 3.95
C ALA A 97 3.16 11.74 2.90
N ALA A 98 3.73 10.54 3.00
CA ALA A 98 4.71 10.02 2.04
C ALA A 98 4.15 9.86 0.62
N ILE A 99 2.97 9.23 0.49
CA ILE A 99 2.25 9.11 -0.81
C ILE A 99 2.01 10.49 -1.40
N ARG A 100 1.50 11.42 -0.57
CA ARG A 100 1.11 12.77 -0.99
C ARG A 100 2.29 13.66 -1.36
N GLN A 101 3.54 13.25 -1.14
CA GLN A 101 4.69 13.95 -1.72
C GLN A 101 4.69 13.83 -3.25
N TYR A 102 4.26 12.67 -3.78
CA TYR A 102 4.34 12.35 -5.21
C TYR A 102 2.97 12.28 -5.91
N ASP A 103 1.92 11.87 -5.21
CA ASP A 103 0.58 11.72 -5.75
C ASP A 103 -0.44 12.52 -4.95
N LYS A 104 -1.00 13.57 -5.55
CA LYS A 104 -1.91 14.50 -4.89
C LYS A 104 -3.37 14.07 -4.91
N TYR A 105 -3.77 13.11 -5.74
CA TYR A 105 -5.18 12.96 -6.13
C TYR A 105 -5.74 11.54 -6.00
N ASN A 106 -4.93 10.50 -6.18
CA ASN A 106 -5.46 9.13 -6.14
C ASN A 106 -5.96 8.76 -4.75
N LEU A 107 -6.96 7.88 -4.72
CA LEU A 107 -7.64 7.47 -3.49
C LEU A 107 -6.70 6.68 -2.56
N ILE A 108 -6.90 6.85 -1.26
CA ILE A 108 -6.25 6.07 -0.22
C ILE A 108 -7.34 5.51 0.68
N VAL A 109 -7.38 4.19 0.84
CA VAL A 109 -8.31 3.46 1.71
C VAL A 109 -7.55 3.10 2.99
N LEU A 110 -8.10 3.50 4.14
CA LEU A 110 -7.43 3.35 5.44
C LEU A 110 -8.14 2.26 6.25
N GLY A 111 -7.43 1.18 6.57
CA GLY A 111 -7.94 0.13 7.45
C GLY A 111 -8.28 0.67 8.85
N THR A 112 -9.21 0.00 9.51
CA THR A 112 -9.72 0.37 10.85
C THR A 112 -9.42 -0.71 11.87
N THR A 113 -9.43 -0.34 13.15
CA THR A 113 -9.33 -1.33 14.25
C THR A 113 -10.45 -2.38 14.14
N THR A 114 -10.11 -3.62 14.47
CA THR A 114 -11.03 -4.77 14.54
C THR A 114 -11.17 -5.25 15.98
#